data_AF-A0A844Z8D4-F1
#
_entry.id   AF-A0A844Z8D4-F1
#
_cell.length_a   1.000
_cell.length_b   1.000
_cell.length_c   1.000
_cell.angle_alpha   90.00
_cell.angle_beta   90.00
_cell.angle_gamma   90.00
#
_symmetry.space_group_name_H-M   'P 1'
#
loop_
_entity.id
_entity.type
_entity.pdbx_description
1 polymer ?
#
loop_
_entity_poly.entity_id
_entity_poly.type
_entity_poly.pdbx_seq_one_letter_code
_entity_poly.pdbx_strand_id
1 'polypeptide(L)'
;MLAQQATPAAAQPVSVEAAPEPRQPFAARVFVIEYPIYISPMVAQYTNCLRSREVVIGETVSFEVEHRKAVPLCVKQEKKLKEDAFERLTSRPKYAMTMEQLGDLFDSIKMTHIDRGRVMDGYMDRGLDRDPYAPQVGQSPATDVDMAGTAADTTTP
;
A
#
# COMPACT_ATOMS: atom_id res chain seq x y z
N MET A 1 56.63 41.02 22.55
CA MET A 1 56.39 39.57 22.75
C MET A 1 54.91 39.39 23.05
N LEU A 2 54.09 39.00 22.06
CA LEU A 2 52.69 38.65 22.26
C LEU A 2 52.53 37.17 21.92
N ALA A 3 52.20 36.36 22.92
CA ALA A 3 51.97 34.93 22.76
C ALA A 3 50.55 34.69 22.23
N GLN A 4 50.46 34.01 21.09
CA GLN A 4 49.23 33.66 20.41
C GLN A 4 48.73 32.33 20.99
N GLN A 5 47.59 32.33 21.67
CA GLN A 5 46.97 31.13 22.21
C GLN A 5 46.07 30.50 21.14
N ALA A 6 46.34 29.24 20.79
CA ALA A 6 45.54 28.44 19.88
C ALA A 6 44.36 27.82 20.63
N THR A 7 43.15 28.05 20.12
CA THR A 7 41.91 27.40 20.57
C THR A 7 41.79 25.98 19.99
N PRO A 8 41.44 24.96 20.79
CA PRO A 8 41.20 23.62 20.27
C PRO A 8 39.85 23.53 19.53
N ALA A 9 39.88 22.87 18.37
CA ALA A 9 38.70 22.57 17.58
C ALA A 9 37.81 21.54 18.30
N ALA A 10 36.55 21.90 18.51
CA ALA A 10 35.54 21.00 19.04
C ALA A 10 35.21 19.92 18.00
N ALA A 11 35.39 18.65 18.36
CA ALA A 11 34.94 17.51 17.59
C ALA A 11 33.40 17.47 17.56
N GLN A 12 32.82 17.39 16.36
CA GLN A 12 31.37 17.23 16.21
C GLN A 12 30.97 15.80 16.61
N PRO A 13 29.85 15.62 17.34
CA PRO A 13 29.35 14.30 17.66
C PRO A 13 28.83 13.62 16.38
N VAL A 14 29.36 12.42 16.13
CA VAL A 14 28.86 11.52 15.07
C VAL A 14 27.43 11.13 15.46
N SER A 15 26.45 11.54 14.66
CA SER A 15 25.07 11.06 14.79
C SER A 15 25.08 9.55 14.61
N VAL A 16 24.76 8.83 15.68
CA VAL A 16 24.49 7.40 15.64
C VAL A 16 23.18 7.24 14.88
N GLU A 17 23.27 6.77 13.64
CA GLU A 17 22.14 6.37 12.82
C GLU A 17 21.38 5.29 13.59
N ALA A 18 20.17 5.62 14.04
CA ALA A 18 19.34 4.70 14.79
C ALA A 18 19.06 3.48 13.90
N ALA A 19 19.53 2.31 14.34
CA ALA A 19 19.23 1.06 13.67
C ALA A 19 17.71 0.91 13.51
N PRO A 20 17.21 0.48 12.35
CA PRO A 20 15.77 0.30 12.16
C PRO A 20 15.25 -0.67 13.21
N GLU A 21 14.21 -0.25 13.95
CA GLU A 21 13.58 -1.09 14.95
C GLU A 21 13.17 -2.44 14.34
N PRO A 22 13.32 -3.56 15.07
CA PRO A 22 12.95 -4.88 14.57
C PRO A 22 11.47 -4.90 14.21
N ARG A 23 11.17 -5.04 12.92
CA ARG A 23 9.80 -5.11 12.40
C ARG A 23 9.12 -6.35 12.96
N GLN A 24 7.97 -6.16 13.60
CA GLN A 24 7.17 -7.23 14.23
C GLN A 24 6.83 -8.33 13.22
N PRO A 25 6.77 -9.62 13.63
CA PRO A 25 6.45 -10.72 12.74
C PRO A 25 5.07 -10.54 12.08
N PHE A 26 5.03 -10.67 10.75
CA PHE A 26 3.84 -10.46 9.93
C PHE A 26 2.81 -11.57 10.11
N ALA A 27 1.86 -11.38 11.03
CA ALA A 27 0.60 -12.11 11.02
C ALA A 27 -0.43 -11.29 10.22
N ALA A 28 -0.76 -11.73 9.00
CA ALA A 28 -1.83 -11.13 8.21
C ALA A 28 -3.16 -11.32 8.95
N ARG A 29 -3.77 -10.23 9.40
CA ARG A 29 -5.10 -10.25 10.01
C ARG A 29 -6.13 -10.10 8.91
N VAL A 30 -6.99 -11.11 8.74
CA VAL A 30 -8.13 -11.03 7.84
C VAL A 30 -9.32 -10.51 8.64
N PHE A 31 -9.75 -9.28 8.35
CA PHE A 31 -10.98 -8.74 8.93
C PHE A 31 -12.15 -9.10 8.02
N VAL A 32 -13.04 -9.94 8.52
CA VAL A 32 -14.35 -10.15 7.88
C VAL A 32 -15.26 -9.03 8.35
N ILE A 33 -15.63 -8.14 7.44
CA ILE A 33 -16.50 -7.00 7.74
C ILE A 33 -17.89 -7.29 7.19
N GLU A 34 -18.83 -7.59 8.08
CA GLU A 34 -20.23 -7.85 7.75
C GLU A 34 -21.06 -6.58 7.93
N TYR A 35 -21.93 -6.29 6.96
CA TYR A 35 -22.84 -5.16 7.04
C TYR A 35 -24.06 -5.36 6.11
N PRO A 36 -25.18 -4.66 6.37
CA PRO A 36 -26.35 -4.74 5.51
C PRO A 36 -26.05 -4.27 4.08
N ILE A 37 -26.54 -5.01 3.08
CA ILE A 37 -26.34 -4.69 1.65
C ILE A 37 -26.76 -3.26 1.29
N TYR A 38 -27.75 -2.69 2.00
CA TYR A 38 -28.28 -1.35 1.76
C TYR A 38 -27.29 -0.22 2.00
N ILE A 39 -26.25 -0.45 2.81
CA ILE A 39 -25.19 0.54 3.07
C ILE A 39 -23.89 0.25 2.31
N SER A 40 -23.90 -0.78 1.46
CA SER A 40 -22.75 -1.11 0.59
C SER A 40 -22.25 0.08 -0.23
N PRO A 41 -23.11 0.94 -0.83
CA PRO A 41 -22.62 2.11 -1.56
C PRO A 41 -21.85 3.10 -0.67
N MET A 42 -22.22 3.25 0.60
CA MET A 42 -21.56 4.15 1.54
C MET A 42 -20.20 3.56 1.98
N VAL A 43 -20.16 2.26 2.28
CA VAL A 43 -18.92 1.53 2.56
C VAL A 43 -17.95 1.60 1.36
N ALA A 44 -18.45 1.39 0.14
CA ALA A 44 -17.67 1.47 -1.08
C ALA A 44 -17.12 2.89 -1.32
N GLN A 45 -17.93 3.93 -1.11
CA GLN A 45 -17.46 5.31 -1.21
C GLN A 45 -16.38 5.65 -0.18
N TYR A 46 -16.52 5.17 1.06
CA TYR A 46 -15.53 5.41 2.09
C TYR A 46 -14.20 4.70 1.79
N THR A 47 -14.26 3.43 1.42
CA THR A 47 -13.08 2.67 0.98
C THR A 47 -12.42 3.28 -0.25
N ASN A 48 -13.18 3.84 -1.19
CA ASN A 48 -12.64 4.59 -2.32
C ASN A 48 -11.94 5.88 -1.88
N CYS A 49 -12.48 6.62 -0.90
CA CYS A 49 -11.77 7.78 -0.34
C CYS A 49 -10.39 7.39 0.18
N LEU A 50 -10.33 6.30 0.96
CA LEU A 50 -9.07 5.77 1.50
C LEU A 50 -8.09 5.33 0.39
N ARG A 51 -8.60 4.73 -0.69
CA ARG A 51 -7.77 4.20 -1.81
C ARG A 51 -7.37 5.23 -2.85
N SER A 52 -8.11 6.32 -3.01
CA SER A 52 -7.93 7.31 -4.09
C SER A 52 -6.65 8.15 -4.00
N ARG A 53 -5.78 7.85 -3.02
CA ARG A 53 -4.56 8.62 -2.77
C ARG A 53 -3.38 7.99 -3.49
N GLU A 54 -2.56 8.85 -4.09
CA GLU A 54 -1.25 8.46 -4.58
C GLU A 54 -0.41 8.07 -3.38
N VAL A 55 0.09 6.83 -3.43
CA VAL A 55 0.98 6.29 -2.41
C VAL A 55 2.40 6.51 -2.91
N VAL A 56 3.16 7.38 -2.25
CA VAL A 56 4.58 7.59 -2.56
C VAL A 56 5.40 6.80 -1.56
N ILE A 57 6.05 5.73 -2.06
CA ILE A 57 6.91 4.86 -1.27
C ILE A 57 8.36 5.25 -1.52
N GLY A 58 9.16 5.28 -0.46
CA GLY A 58 10.59 5.57 -0.52
C GLY A 58 11.32 4.87 0.61
N GLU A 59 12.64 5.07 0.71
CA GLU A 59 13.50 4.36 1.66
C GLU A 59 13.05 4.50 3.13
N THR A 60 12.39 5.60 3.47
CA THR A 60 11.92 5.91 4.83
C THR A 60 10.40 5.88 4.99
N VAL A 61 9.65 5.64 3.91
CA VAL A 61 8.18 5.75 3.90
C VAL A 61 7.57 4.42 3.49
N SER A 62 6.89 3.77 4.43
CA SER A 62 6.23 2.48 4.24
C SER A 62 4.79 2.62 3.75
N PHE A 63 4.24 1.55 3.19
CA PHE A 63 2.82 1.49 2.80
C PHE A 63 1.89 1.68 3.99
N GLU A 64 2.19 1.08 5.16
CA GLU A 64 1.40 1.31 6.39
C GLU A 64 1.33 2.80 6.74
N VAL A 65 2.46 3.51 6.66
CA VAL A 65 2.55 4.94 6.99
C VAL A 65 1.68 5.77 6.03
N GLU A 66 1.78 5.51 4.72
CA GLU A 66 0.97 6.23 3.72
C GLU A 66 -0.53 5.93 3.87
N HIS A 67 -0.91 4.68 4.11
CA HIS A 67 -2.31 4.30 4.33
C HIS A 67 -2.87 4.97 5.59
N ARG A 68 -2.07 5.10 6.65
CA ARG A 68 -2.47 5.82 7.88
C ARG A 68 -2.71 7.31 7.62
N LYS A 69 -1.97 7.95 6.72
CA LYS A 69 -2.17 9.36 6.35
C LYS A 69 -3.52 9.61 5.64
N ALA A 70 -4.07 8.62 4.94
CA ALA A 70 -5.36 8.75 4.27
C ALA A 70 -6.54 8.90 5.25
N VAL A 71 -6.45 8.27 6.44
CA VAL A 71 -7.53 8.25 7.44
C VAL A 71 -8.00 9.65 7.86
N PRO A 72 -7.14 10.55 8.40
CA PRO A 72 -7.58 11.88 8.83
C PRO A 72 -8.15 12.73 7.69
N LEU A 73 -7.71 12.51 6.45
CA LEU A 73 -8.19 13.23 5.28
C LEU A 73 -9.62 12.83 4.88
N CYS A 74 -10.04 11.60 5.20
CA CYS A 74 -11.36 11.06 4.87
C CYS A 74 -12.40 11.24 6.00
N VAL A 75 -12.07 11.88 7.13
CA VAL A 75 -12.98 12.03 8.29
C VAL A 75 -14.29 12.76 7.95
N LYS A 76 -14.22 13.81 7.12
CA LYS A 76 -15.43 14.54 6.68
C LYS A 76 -16.36 13.64 5.86
N GLN A 77 -15.77 12.86 4.95
CA GLN A 77 -16.51 11.91 4.12
C GLN A 77 -17.08 10.77 4.98
N GLU A 78 -16.31 10.28 5.94
CA GLU A 78 -16.74 9.27 6.90
C GLU A 78 -17.99 9.71 7.66
N LYS A 79 -17.98 10.92 8.24
CA LYS A 79 -19.11 11.45 9.01
C LYS A 79 -20.37 11.48 8.16
N LYS A 80 -20.27 12.06 6.96
CA LYS A 80 -21.39 12.15 6.01
C LYS A 80 -21.93 10.76 5.65
N LEU A 81 -21.04 9.83 5.26
CA LEU A 81 -21.46 8.49 4.84
C LEU A 81 -22.06 7.66 5.98
N LYS A 82 -21.64 7.89 7.23
CA LYS A 82 -22.26 7.27 8.41
C LYS A 82 -23.68 7.80 8.64
N GLU A 83 -23.87 9.12 8.53
CA GLU A 83 -25.20 9.75 8.62
C GLU A 83 -26.12 9.23 7.51
N ASP A 84 -25.66 9.22 6.25
CA ASP A 84 -26.40 8.68 5.10
C ASP A 84 -26.75 7.19 5.30
N ALA A 85 -25.81 6.40 5.84
CA ALA A 85 -26.03 4.99 6.15
C ALA A 85 -27.08 4.80 7.24
N PHE A 86 -27.03 5.60 8.30
CA PHE A 86 -28.00 5.55 9.38
C PHE A 86 -29.41 5.88 8.87
N GLU A 87 -29.57 6.97 8.12
CA GLU A 87 -30.84 7.34 7.50
C GLU A 87 -31.37 6.25 6.55
N ARG A 88 -30.47 5.58 5.82
CA ARG A 88 -30.86 4.47 4.96
C ARG A 88 -31.38 3.28 5.77
N LEU A 89 -30.82 3.03 6.95
CA LEU A 89 -31.20 1.89 7.79
C LEU A 89 -32.40 2.16 8.70
N THR A 90 -32.68 3.40 9.09
CA THR A 90 -33.84 3.73 9.96
C THR A 90 -35.18 3.38 9.34
N SER A 91 -35.30 3.49 8.01
CA SER A 91 -36.49 3.02 7.27
C SER A 91 -36.63 1.49 7.20
N ARG A 92 -35.67 0.74 7.76
CA ARG A 92 -35.54 -0.72 7.62
C ARG A 92 -35.26 -1.39 8.98
N PRO A 93 -36.26 -1.55 9.86
CA PRO A 93 -36.06 -1.99 11.24
C PRO A 93 -35.35 -3.36 11.37
N LYS A 94 -35.55 -4.28 10.41
CA LYS A 94 -34.87 -5.60 10.41
C LYS A 94 -33.34 -5.51 10.24
N TYR A 95 -32.84 -4.42 9.68
CA TYR A 95 -31.42 -4.20 9.39
C TYR A 95 -30.88 -2.95 10.08
N ALA A 96 -31.60 -2.44 11.08
CA ALA A 96 -31.21 -1.26 11.80
C ALA A 96 -29.85 -1.48 12.47
N MET A 97 -28.95 -0.52 12.30
CA MET A 97 -27.71 -0.41 13.05
C MET A 97 -27.76 0.89 13.85
N THR A 98 -27.22 0.87 15.07
CA THR A 98 -27.02 2.10 15.84
C THR A 98 -25.87 2.91 15.22
N MET A 99 -25.81 4.21 15.55
CA MET A 99 -24.67 5.04 15.14
C MET A 99 -23.34 4.54 15.71
N GLU A 100 -23.36 3.91 16.89
CA GLU A 100 -22.19 3.26 17.50
C GLU A 100 -21.72 2.07 16.65
N GLN A 101 -22.63 1.17 16.27
CA GLN A 101 -22.30 0.03 15.40
C GLN A 101 -21.80 0.47 14.02
N LEU A 102 -22.35 1.57 13.47
CA LEU A 102 -21.82 2.18 12.25
C LEU A 102 -20.43 2.79 12.48
N GLY A 103 -20.15 3.33 13.67
CA GLY A 103 -18.81 3.74 14.08
C GLY A 103 -17.82 2.60 14.01
N ASP A 104 -18.12 1.49 14.69
CA ASP A 104 -17.27 0.29 14.74
C ASP A 104 -17.03 -0.31 13.35
N LEU A 105 -18.06 -0.29 12.49
CA LEU A 105 -17.95 -0.73 11.10
C LEU A 105 -16.92 0.10 10.32
N PHE A 106 -17.04 1.44 10.38
CA PHE A 106 -16.13 2.33 9.67
C PHE A 106 -14.71 2.31 10.26
N ASP A 107 -14.58 2.12 11.58
CA ASP A 107 -13.28 1.91 12.23
C ASP A 107 -12.61 0.60 11.78
N SER A 108 -13.39 -0.47 11.66
CA SER A 108 -12.90 -1.75 11.11
C SER A 108 -12.39 -1.60 9.68
N ILE A 109 -13.06 -0.78 8.86
CA ILE A 109 -12.62 -0.45 7.51
C ILE A 109 -11.28 0.32 7.53
N LYS A 110 -11.11 1.30 8.42
CA LYS A 110 -9.84 2.04 8.59
C LYS A 110 -8.70 1.09 8.95
N MET A 111 -8.93 0.22 9.93
CA MET A 111 -7.93 -0.74 10.37
C MET A 111 -7.54 -1.70 9.26
N THR A 112 -8.52 -2.21 8.50
CA THR A 112 -8.26 -3.08 7.34
C THR A 112 -7.43 -2.37 6.27
N HIS A 113 -7.69 -1.07 6.03
CA HIS A 113 -6.89 -0.28 5.11
C HIS A 113 -5.43 -0.14 5.57
N ILE A 114 -5.20 0.17 6.85
CA ILE A 114 -3.84 0.27 7.41
C ILE A 114 -3.13 -1.09 7.37
N ASP A 115 -3.81 -2.16 7.79
CA ASP A 115 -3.24 -3.52 7.80
C ASP A 115 -2.92 -4.02 6.39
N ARG A 116 -3.66 -3.57 5.35
CA ARG A 116 -3.29 -3.83 3.96
C ARG A 116 -1.94 -3.19 3.62
N GLY A 117 -1.70 -1.96 4.06
CA GLY A 117 -0.41 -1.30 3.89
C GLY A 117 0.71 -2.08 4.58
N ARG A 118 0.47 -2.51 5.81
CA ARG A 118 1.40 -3.40 6.54
C ARG A 118 1.69 -4.68 5.75
N VAL A 119 0.67 -5.37 5.25
CA VAL A 119 0.87 -6.61 4.46
C VAL A 119 1.72 -6.34 3.20
N MET A 120 1.54 -5.19 2.55
CA MET A 120 2.39 -4.78 1.41
C MET A 120 3.84 -4.56 1.82
N ASP A 121 4.09 -3.90 2.95
CA ASP A 121 5.45 -3.74 3.51
C ASP A 121 6.12 -5.12 3.70
N GLY A 122 5.39 -6.09 4.24
CA GLY A 122 5.90 -7.46 4.42
C GLY A 122 6.11 -8.26 3.13
N TYR A 123 5.51 -7.87 2.01
CA TYR A 123 5.84 -8.44 0.71
C TYR A 123 7.14 -7.84 0.14
N MET A 124 7.33 -6.53 0.28
CA MET A 124 8.56 -5.85 -0.15
C MET A 124 9.78 -6.33 0.65
N ASP A 125 9.62 -6.54 1.95
CA ASP A 125 10.71 -7.03 2.81
C ASP A 125 11.20 -8.43 2.42
N ARG A 126 10.33 -9.24 1.80
CA ARG A 126 10.67 -10.57 1.30
C ARG A 126 11.26 -10.55 -0.10
N GLY A 127 11.44 -9.37 -0.70
CA GLY A 127 11.98 -9.22 -2.05
C GLY A 127 11.04 -9.75 -3.13
N LEU A 128 9.73 -9.84 -2.86
CA LEU A 128 8.74 -10.31 -3.84
C LEU A 128 8.43 -9.28 -4.93
N ASP A 129 8.92 -8.06 -4.76
CA ASP A 129 9.01 -7.01 -5.78
C ASP A 129 10.16 -7.22 -6.77
N ARG A 130 11.13 -8.07 -6.43
CA ARG A 130 12.25 -8.39 -7.32
C ARG A 130 11.76 -9.36 -8.37
N ASP A 131 11.84 -8.95 -9.64
CA ASP A 131 11.61 -9.86 -10.75
C ASP A 131 12.78 -10.87 -10.82
N PRO A 132 12.55 -12.16 -10.52
CA PRO A 132 13.60 -13.18 -10.56
C PRO A 132 14.12 -13.42 -11.99
N TYR A 133 13.41 -12.95 -13.00
CA TYR A 133 13.76 -13.08 -14.41
C TYR A 133 14.36 -11.79 -15.00
N ALA A 134 14.45 -10.70 -14.24
CA ALA A 134 15.15 -9.48 -14.68
C ALA A 134 16.56 -9.73 -15.27
N PRO A 135 17.40 -10.63 -14.72
CA PRO A 135 18.70 -10.91 -15.34
C PRO A 135 18.63 -11.73 -16.63
N GLN A 136 17.47 -12.29 -16.99
CA GLN A 136 17.27 -13.16 -18.17
C GLN A 136 16.69 -12.40 -19.36
N VAL A 137 16.04 -11.24 -19.13
CA VAL A 137 15.49 -10.40 -20.20
C VAL A 137 16.66 -9.79 -21.00
N GLY A 138 16.80 -10.19 -22.26
CA GLY A 138 17.88 -9.75 -23.16
C GLY A 138 19.10 -10.66 -23.25
N GLN A 139 19.12 -11.79 -22.53
CA GLN A 139 20.21 -12.78 -22.60
C GLN A 139 19.90 -14.00 -23.48
N SER A 140 18.84 -13.96 -24.29
CA SER A 140 18.66 -15.03 -25.28
C SER A 140 19.83 -14.96 -26.28
N PRO A 141 20.67 -16.01 -26.42
CA PRO A 141 21.55 -16.09 -27.57
C PRO A 141 20.62 -16.01 -28.78
N ALA A 142 20.84 -15.03 -29.65
CA ALA A 142 20.10 -14.90 -30.89
C ALA A 142 20.15 -16.27 -31.56
N THR A 143 19.02 -16.98 -31.53
CA THR A 143 18.84 -18.12 -32.41
C THR A 143 18.60 -17.45 -33.74
N ASP A 144 19.66 -17.30 -34.53
CA ASP A 144 19.55 -16.98 -35.94
C ASP A 144 18.71 -18.10 -36.55
N VAL A 145 17.40 -17.88 -36.62
CA VAL A 145 16.49 -18.76 -37.35
C VAL A 145 16.78 -18.47 -38.80
N ASP A 146 17.65 -19.31 -39.38
CA ASP A 146 17.99 -19.25 -40.79
C ASP A 146 16.73 -19.56 -41.60
N MET A 147 16.00 -18.51 -41.99
CA MET A 147 14.85 -18.58 -42.88
C MET A 147 15.31 -18.73 -44.33
N ALA A 148 16.23 -19.67 -44.58
CA ALA A 148 16.62 -20.08 -45.90
C ALA A 148 15.45 -20.85 -46.53
N GLY A 149 14.70 -20.11 -47.34
CA GLY A 149 13.49 -20.55 -48.00
C GLY A 149 13.67 -21.84 -48.79
N THR A 150 12.63 -22.66 -48.65
CA THR A 150 12.13 -23.64 -49.62
C THR A 150 12.20 -23.07 -51.05
N ALA A 151 13.28 -23.36 -51.76
CA ALA A 151 13.34 -23.19 -53.21
C ALA A 151 12.52 -24.32 -53.84
N ALA A 152 11.30 -23.96 -54.24
CA ALA A 152 10.39 -24.85 -54.94
C ALA A 152 11.00 -25.29 -56.28
N ASP A 153 11.05 -26.60 -56.43
CA ASP A 153 11.21 -27.39 -57.64
C ASP A 153 10.38 -26.80 -58.80
N THR A 154 11.07 -26.31 -59.83
CA THR A 154 10.46 -26.00 -61.14
C THR A 154 11.08 -26.91 -62.18
N THR A 155 10.59 -28.15 -62.17
CA THR A 155 10.65 -29.08 -63.29
C THR A 155 9.83 -28.52 -64.45
N THR A 156 10.42 -28.41 -65.64
CA THR A 156 9.69 -28.28 -66.93
C THR A 156 10.56 -28.91 -68.04
N PRO A 157 9.96 -29.73 -68.94
CA PRO A 157 10.62 -30.70 -69.81
C PRO A 157 11.41 -30.13 -71.00
#